data_AF-A0A960EWI7-F1
#
_entry.id   AF-A0A960EWI7-F1
#
_cell.length_a   1.000
_cell.length_b   1.000
_cell.length_c   1.000
_cell.angle_alpha   90.00
_cell.angle_beta   90.00
_cell.angle_gamma   90.00
#
_symmetry.space_group_name_H-M   'P 1'
#
loop_
_entity.id
_entity.type
_entity.pdbx_description
1 polymer ?
#
loop_
_entity_poly.entity_id
_entity_poly.type
_entity_poly.pdbx_seq_one_letter_code
_entity_poly.pdbx_strand_id
1 'polypeptide(L)'
;MGLFSKIKESVAGTDAGSIQNARIGRGVIMGAQVTGNSITTGGIEQHVCLFQVEVALDDTAPYQATCRQRLPVWQLSQIQPGQTMVAVRVDAADPSRVAIDWETPPPSVRMAQGAGNGSAAEILATGLPCRVIIQQFQPLNMTNPAGVPMFAFALTVMPAGGQPYMIQVGNPVPNEAMPFLFPGSQLPAKVAANEPNGVVIDWAAAARGQ
;
A
#
# COMPACT_ATOMS: atom_id res chain seq x y z
N MET A 1 4.99 24.86 28.28
CA MET A 1 5.12 23.42 27.97
C MET A 1 6.52 23.17 27.44
N GLY A 2 7.39 22.65 28.30
CA GLY A 2 8.84 22.85 28.23
C GLY A 2 9.61 21.89 27.33
N LEU A 3 10.83 22.32 26.96
CA LEU A 3 11.84 21.58 26.18
C LEU A 3 12.04 20.11 26.61
N PHE A 4 11.78 19.78 27.88
CA PHE A 4 11.84 18.42 28.41
C PHE A 4 10.80 17.45 27.80
N SER A 5 9.64 17.93 27.37
CA SER A 5 8.64 17.09 26.69
C SER A 5 9.10 16.69 25.30
N LYS A 6 9.70 17.63 24.56
CA LYS A 6 10.27 17.39 23.23
C LYS A 6 11.47 16.44 23.29
N ILE A 7 12.26 16.47 24.37
CA ILE A 7 13.37 15.54 24.58
C ILE A 7 12.86 14.13 24.93
N LYS A 8 11.77 14.00 25.70
CA LYS A 8 11.14 12.68 25.93
C LYS A 8 10.56 12.08 24.66
N GLU A 9 9.88 12.88 23.84
CA GLU A 9 9.37 12.44 22.53
C GLU A 9 10.51 12.06 21.56
N SER A 10 11.62 12.81 21.55
CA SER A 10 12.75 12.53 20.66
C SER A 10 13.59 11.32 21.09
N VAL A 11 13.63 10.99 22.39
CA VAL A 11 14.38 9.85 22.94
C VAL A 11 13.53 8.58 22.98
N ALA A 12 12.23 8.67 23.29
CA ALA A 12 11.33 7.51 23.39
C ALA A 12 10.72 7.09 22.04
N GLY A 13 10.74 7.99 21.04
CA GLY A 13 9.90 7.83 19.86
C GLY A 13 8.48 8.30 20.14
N THR A 14 7.79 8.83 19.12
CA THR A 14 6.37 9.17 19.25
C THR A 14 5.59 7.85 19.30
N ASP A 15 5.11 7.47 20.48
CA ASP A 15 4.22 6.32 20.63
C ASP A 15 2.86 6.64 19.98
N ALA A 16 2.23 5.66 19.32
CA ALA A 16 0.97 5.88 18.59
C ALA A 16 -0.16 6.51 19.43
N GLY A 17 -0.21 6.19 20.73
CA GLY A 17 -1.17 6.76 21.67
C GLY A 17 -0.93 8.22 22.07
N SER A 18 0.22 8.83 21.74
CA SER A 18 0.55 10.22 22.12
C SER A 18 0.17 11.26 21.07
N ILE A 19 -0.22 10.84 19.86
CA ILE A 19 -0.66 11.76 18.80
C ILE A 19 -2.11 12.16 19.05
N GLN A 20 -2.31 13.39 19.51
CA GLN A 20 -3.64 13.98 19.69
C GLN A 20 -4.33 14.17 18.33
N ASN A 21 -5.63 13.85 18.24
CA ASN A 21 -6.43 13.94 17.01
C ASN A 21 -5.88 13.13 15.81
N ALA A 22 -5.25 11.98 16.08
CA ALA A 22 -4.70 11.15 15.03
C ALA A 22 -5.77 10.59 14.08
N ARG A 23 -5.54 10.75 12.77
CA ARG A 23 -6.21 9.96 11.73
C ARG A 23 -5.59 8.57 11.71
N ILE A 24 -6.41 7.53 11.62
CA ILE A 24 -5.91 6.18 11.37
C ILE A 24 -5.73 5.98 9.86
N GLY A 25 -4.61 5.38 9.49
CA GLY A 25 -4.27 5.03 8.12
C GLY A 25 -3.61 3.66 8.02
N ARG A 26 -3.22 3.30 6.80
CA ARG A 26 -2.43 2.10 6.51
C ARG A 26 -0.98 2.52 6.25
N GLY A 27 -0.04 1.81 6.86
CA GLY A 27 1.39 1.93 6.58
C GLY A 27 1.92 0.67 5.91
N VAL A 28 2.83 0.82 4.94
CA VAL A 28 3.75 -0.24 4.52
C VAL A 28 5.14 0.14 5.04
N ILE A 29 5.74 -0.73 5.85
CA ILE A 29 7.10 -0.48 6.36
C ILE A 29 8.07 -0.67 5.21
N MET A 30 8.72 0.40 4.77
CA MET A 30 9.70 0.39 3.67
C MET A 30 11.13 0.17 4.16
N GLY A 31 11.38 0.41 5.46
CA GLY A 31 12.67 0.17 6.08
C GLY A 31 12.57 0.29 7.60
N ALA A 32 13.45 -0.44 8.30
CA ALA A 32 13.59 -0.40 9.74
C ALA A 32 15.09 -0.38 10.09
N GLN A 33 15.53 0.61 10.86
CA GLN A 33 16.92 0.77 11.27
C GLN A 33 17.02 0.90 12.80
N VAL A 34 17.84 0.09 13.44
CA VAL A 34 18.10 0.21 14.89
C VAL A 34 18.99 1.43 15.16
N THR A 35 18.59 2.29 16.08
CA THR A 35 19.26 3.58 16.34
C THR A 35 20.35 3.53 17.42
N GLY A 36 20.93 2.34 17.65
CA GLY A 36 22.03 2.12 18.62
C GLY A 36 21.63 2.05 20.10
N ASN A 37 20.44 2.53 20.47
CA ASN A 37 19.94 2.49 21.84
C ASN A 37 19.06 1.24 22.06
N SER A 38 19.41 0.40 23.02
CA SER A 38 18.56 -0.67 23.55
C SER A 38 18.16 -0.38 25.00
N ILE A 39 16.96 -0.83 25.38
CA ILE A 39 16.44 -0.72 26.75
C ILE A 39 15.81 -2.08 27.09
N THR A 40 16.16 -2.62 28.25
CA THR A 40 15.51 -3.82 28.77
C THR A 40 14.42 -3.42 29.74
N THR A 41 13.16 -3.71 29.40
CA THR A 41 12.00 -3.46 30.27
C THR A 41 11.33 -4.79 30.58
N GLY A 42 11.18 -5.13 31.86
CA GLY A 42 10.52 -6.39 32.25
C GLY A 42 11.22 -7.66 31.73
N GLY A 43 12.54 -7.61 31.52
CA GLY A 43 13.33 -8.72 30.96
C GLY A 43 13.26 -8.86 29.43
N ILE A 44 12.56 -7.97 28.74
CA ILE A 44 12.46 -7.95 27.27
C ILE A 44 13.36 -6.84 26.74
N GLU A 45 14.32 -7.20 25.89
CA GLU A 45 15.14 -6.23 25.16
C GLU A 45 14.31 -5.55 24.07
N GLN A 46 14.33 -4.22 24.08
CA GLN A 46 13.69 -3.38 23.09
C GLN A 46 14.73 -2.48 22.42
N HIS A 47 14.63 -2.33 21.11
CA HIS A 47 15.44 -1.37 20.36
C HIS A 47 14.60 -0.16 19.99
N VAL A 48 15.22 1.01 20.04
CA VAL A 48 14.65 2.18 19.40
C VAL A 48 14.98 2.11 17.91
N CYS A 49 13.95 2.00 17.07
CA CYS A 49 14.07 1.87 15.63
C CYS A 49 13.58 3.15 14.93
N LEU A 50 14.25 3.53 13.84
CA LEU A 50 13.77 4.47 12.85
C LEU A 50 13.10 3.68 11.72
N PHE A 51 11.81 3.90 11.53
CA PHE A 51 11.04 3.29 10.45
C PHE A 51 10.83 4.30 9.33
N GLN A 52 10.99 3.83 8.09
CA GLN A 52 10.45 4.49 6.91
C GLN A 52 9.14 3.80 6.55
N VAL A 53 8.07 4.58 6.41
CA VAL A 53 6.72 4.05 6.19
C VAL A 53 6.09 4.78 5.02
N GLU A 54 5.57 4.01 4.06
CA GLU A 54 4.63 4.54 3.07
C GLU A 54 3.24 4.57 3.69
N VAL A 55 2.69 5.77 3.83
CA VAL A 55 1.41 6.04 4.50
C VAL A 55 0.33 6.24 3.45
N ALA A 56 -0.76 5.51 3.60
CA ALA A 56 -2.01 5.68 2.86
C ALA A 56 -3.12 6.12 3.83
N LEU A 57 -3.82 7.19 3.45
CA LEU A 57 -5.01 7.70 4.13
C LEU A 57 -6.14 7.82 3.11
N ASP A 58 -7.38 7.73 3.60
CA ASP A 58 -8.54 7.87 2.72
C ASP A 58 -8.47 9.19 1.94
N ASP A 59 -8.69 9.05 0.64
CA ASP A 59 -8.73 10.13 -0.35
C ASP A 59 -7.46 10.99 -0.41
N THR A 60 -6.35 10.47 0.11
CA THR A 60 -5.06 11.16 0.13
C THR A 60 -4.06 10.38 -0.71
N ALA A 61 -3.25 11.08 -1.52
CA ALA A 61 -2.17 10.42 -2.24
C ALA A 61 -1.18 9.80 -1.24
N PRO A 62 -0.71 8.56 -1.45
CA PRO A 62 0.27 7.94 -0.57
C PRO A 62 1.55 8.78 -0.49
N TYR A 63 2.17 8.82 0.68
CA TYR A 63 3.39 9.57 0.91
C TYR A 63 4.32 8.83 1.87
N GLN A 64 5.61 9.16 1.86
CA GLN A 64 6.57 8.57 2.78
C GLN A 64 6.73 9.45 4.01
N ALA A 65 6.74 8.81 5.18
CA ALA A 65 7.07 9.42 6.45
C ALA A 65 8.12 8.58 7.18
N THR A 66 8.76 9.18 8.18
CA THR A 66 9.60 8.42 9.11
C THR A 66 9.08 8.58 10.52
N CYS A 67 9.19 7.51 11.31
CA CYS A 67 8.83 7.54 12.72
C CYS A 67 9.85 6.75 13.53
N ARG A 68 10.13 7.24 14.74
CA ARG A 68 11.01 6.56 15.70
C ARG A 68 10.12 5.88 16.73
N GLN A 69 10.29 4.58 16.94
CA GLN A 69 9.53 3.82 17.95
C GLN A 69 10.34 2.68 18.54
N ARG A 70 9.97 2.28 19.75
CA ARG A 70 10.56 1.13 20.43
C ARG A 70 9.83 -0.14 20.05
N LEU A 71 10.61 -1.18 19.76
CA LEU A 71 10.06 -2.49 19.41
C LEU A 71 10.90 -3.59 20.08
N PRO A 72 10.27 -4.64 20.63
CA PRO A 72 11.02 -5.80 21.07
C PRO A 72 11.70 -6.50 19.89
N VAL A 73 12.88 -7.09 20.16
CA VAL A 73 13.73 -7.72 19.13
C VAL A 73 12.98 -8.76 18.30
N TRP A 74 12.14 -9.58 18.95
CA TRP A 74 11.36 -10.63 18.27
C TRP A 74 10.36 -10.05 17.27
N GLN A 75 9.76 -8.89 17.55
CA GLN A 75 8.80 -8.26 16.65
C GLN A 75 9.54 -7.56 15.49
N LEU A 76 10.74 -7.00 15.75
CA LEU A 76 11.60 -6.46 14.70
C LEU A 76 12.00 -7.53 13.67
N SER A 77 12.30 -8.76 14.11
CA SER A 77 12.64 -9.87 13.21
C SER A 77 11.52 -10.31 12.27
N GLN A 78 10.27 -9.93 12.54
CA GLN A 78 9.11 -10.24 11.71
C GLN A 78 8.85 -9.19 10.62
N ILE A 79 9.56 -8.06 10.66
CA ILE A 79 9.37 -6.98 9.69
C ILE A 79 10.09 -7.34 8.39
N GLN A 80 9.31 -7.37 7.31
CA GLN A 80 9.75 -7.52 5.94
C GLN A 80 9.51 -6.21 5.20
N PRO A 81 10.57 -5.41 4.94
CA PRO A 81 10.44 -4.16 4.20
C PRO A 81 9.71 -4.33 2.86
N GLY A 82 8.75 -3.44 2.59
CA GLY A 82 7.88 -3.46 1.41
C GLY A 82 6.71 -4.45 1.49
N GLN A 83 6.63 -5.30 2.53
CA GLN A 83 5.57 -6.31 2.66
C GLN A 83 4.80 -6.20 3.98
N THR A 84 5.43 -5.76 5.06
CA THR A 84 4.75 -5.61 6.35
C THR A 84 3.81 -4.43 6.35
N MET A 85 2.51 -4.72 6.38
CA MET A 85 1.42 -3.76 6.54
C MET A 85 1.10 -3.54 8.02
N VAL A 86 0.91 -2.28 8.42
CA VAL A 86 0.59 -1.88 9.79
C VAL A 86 -0.49 -0.80 9.80
N ALA A 87 -1.20 -0.63 10.91
CA ALA A 87 -1.95 0.58 11.15
C ALA A 87 -0.98 1.72 11.48
N VAL A 88 -1.30 2.93 11.05
CA VAL A 88 -0.55 4.14 11.40
C VAL A 88 -1.49 5.20 11.97
N ARG A 89 -0.99 5.96 12.93
CA ARG A 89 -1.58 7.18 13.46
C ARG A 89 -0.87 8.36 12.85
N VAL A 90 -1.62 9.24 12.20
CA VAL A 90 -1.11 10.44 11.53
C VAL A 90 -1.73 11.65 12.20
N ASP A 91 -0.90 12.59 12.65
CA ASP A 91 -1.38 13.87 13.19
C ASP A 91 -2.15 14.63 12.10
N ALA A 92 -3.41 14.99 12.39
CA ALA A 92 -4.24 15.71 11.44
C ALA A 92 -3.72 17.12 11.11
N ALA A 93 -2.96 17.74 12.03
CA ALA A 93 -2.38 19.06 11.85
C ALA A 93 -0.98 19.02 11.19
N ASP A 94 -0.28 17.89 11.31
CA ASP A 94 1.07 17.70 10.75
C ASP A 94 1.23 16.25 10.20
N PRO A 95 0.96 16.02 8.90
CA PRO A 95 1.03 14.69 8.30
C PRO A 95 2.42 14.03 8.36
N SER A 96 3.48 14.77 8.66
CA SER A 96 4.83 14.22 8.87
C SER A 96 4.99 13.52 10.23
N ARG A 97 4.12 13.84 11.20
CA ARG A 97 4.08 13.19 12.51
C ARG A 97 3.25 11.92 12.42
N VAL A 98 3.97 10.82 12.26
CA VAL A 98 3.41 9.47 12.12
C VAL A 98 3.90 8.59 13.26
N ALA A 99 3.07 7.64 13.68
CA ALA A 99 3.46 6.54 14.54
C ALA A 99 2.75 5.26 14.09
N ILE A 100 3.44 4.13 14.17
CA ILE A 100 2.91 2.80 13.91
C ILE A 100 2.09 2.35 15.13
N ASP A 101 0.85 1.95 14.86
CA ASP A 101 -0.06 1.34 15.82
C ASP A 101 0.02 -0.18 15.65
N TRP A 102 0.73 -0.83 16.58
CA TRP A 102 1.00 -2.28 16.54
C TRP A 102 -0.16 -3.13 17.07
N GLU A 103 -1.15 -2.51 17.70
CA GLU A 103 -2.29 -3.20 18.32
C GLU A 103 -3.48 -3.26 17.36
N THR A 104 -3.61 -2.25 16.50
CA THR A 104 -4.71 -2.16 15.53
C THR A 104 -4.34 -2.87 14.22
N PRO A 105 -5.22 -3.73 13.67
CA PRO A 105 -4.98 -4.30 12.34
C PRO A 105 -4.95 -3.18 11.28
N PRO A 106 -4.14 -3.32 10.21
CA PRO A 106 -4.07 -2.33 9.15
C PRO A 106 -5.46 -2.14 8.50
N PRO A 107 -6.00 -0.91 8.44
CA PRO A 107 -7.28 -0.66 7.81
C PRO A 107 -7.18 -0.80 6.29
N SER A 108 -8.32 -1.07 5.64
CA SER A 108 -8.46 -0.83 4.20
C SER A 108 -8.60 0.66 3.94
N VAL A 109 -7.91 1.18 2.92
CA VAL A 109 -7.88 2.61 2.59
C VAL A 109 -8.43 2.87 1.19
N ARG A 110 -9.25 3.92 1.04
CA ARG A 110 -9.73 4.40 -0.26
C ARG A 110 -8.70 5.31 -0.91
N MET A 111 -8.27 4.97 -2.14
CA MET A 111 -7.35 5.80 -2.90
C MET A 111 -7.96 7.14 -3.30
N ALA A 112 -7.13 8.18 -3.36
CA ALA A 112 -7.51 9.47 -3.93
C ALA A 112 -7.89 9.34 -5.42
N GLN A 113 -8.81 10.18 -5.87
CA GLN A 113 -9.17 10.26 -7.28
C GLN A 113 -7.96 10.70 -8.12
N GLY A 114 -7.60 9.92 -9.14
CA GLY A 114 -6.43 10.19 -9.97
C GLY A 114 -5.08 9.76 -9.36
N ALA A 115 -5.06 9.10 -8.21
CA ALA A 115 -3.87 8.40 -7.71
C ALA A 115 -3.64 7.13 -8.54
N GLY A 116 -2.97 7.29 -9.67
CA GLY A 116 -2.69 6.26 -10.65
C GLY A 116 -2.37 6.89 -12.01
N ASN A 117 -1.46 6.28 -12.75
CA ASN A 117 -1.10 6.73 -14.08
C ASN A 117 -2.27 6.47 -15.05
N GLY A 118 -3.13 7.48 -15.22
CA GLY A 118 -4.43 7.37 -15.90
C GLY A 118 -5.50 6.72 -15.01
N SER A 119 -6.72 7.25 -15.00
CA SER A 119 -7.80 6.56 -14.27
C SER A 119 -8.11 5.24 -14.97
N ALA A 120 -8.33 4.16 -14.22
CA ALA A 120 -8.61 2.86 -14.84
C ALA A 120 -9.79 2.91 -15.83
N ALA A 121 -10.78 3.77 -15.54
CA ALA A 121 -11.91 4.05 -16.41
C ALA A 121 -11.49 4.72 -17.74
N GLU A 122 -10.54 5.66 -17.72
CA GLU A 122 -10.02 6.32 -18.91
C GLU A 122 -9.24 5.34 -19.80
N ILE A 123 -8.41 4.48 -19.21
CA ILE A 123 -7.68 3.44 -19.95
C ILE A 123 -8.66 2.44 -20.57
N LEU A 124 -9.73 2.05 -19.86
CA LEU A 124 -10.77 1.19 -20.43
C LEU A 124 -11.49 1.86 -21.61
N ALA A 125 -11.76 3.16 -21.51
CA ALA A 125 -12.46 3.93 -22.54
C ALA A 125 -11.60 4.19 -23.80
N THR A 126 -10.32 4.52 -23.62
CA THR A 126 -9.46 5.06 -24.68
C THR A 126 -8.28 4.17 -25.06
N GLY A 127 -7.97 3.17 -24.23
CA GLY A 127 -6.81 2.32 -24.39
C GLY A 127 -6.87 1.40 -25.62
N LEU A 128 -5.69 0.95 -26.03
CA LEU A 128 -5.54 -0.02 -27.10
C LEU A 128 -5.87 -1.42 -26.57
N PRO A 129 -6.65 -2.24 -27.31
CA PRO A 129 -7.00 -3.59 -26.86
C PRO A 129 -5.77 -4.50 -26.80
N CYS A 130 -5.68 -5.28 -25.73
CA CYS A 130 -4.68 -6.33 -25.56
C CYS A 130 -5.29 -7.56 -24.85
N ARG A 131 -4.46 -8.57 -24.64
CA ARG A 131 -4.73 -9.69 -23.73
C ARG A 131 -3.70 -9.69 -22.63
N VAL A 132 -4.07 -10.18 -21.45
CA VAL A 132 -3.13 -10.41 -20.35
C VAL A 132 -3.24 -11.84 -19.86
N ILE A 133 -2.16 -12.35 -19.28
CA ILE A 133 -2.14 -13.58 -18.49
C ILE A 133 -1.79 -13.20 -17.06
N ILE A 134 -2.63 -13.61 -16.11
CA ILE A 134 -2.34 -13.44 -14.69
C ILE A 134 -1.21 -14.40 -14.31
N GLN A 135 -0.07 -13.88 -13.87
CA GLN A 135 0.99 -14.70 -13.31
C GLN A 135 0.80 -14.87 -11.81
N GLN A 136 0.55 -13.76 -11.12
CA GLN A 136 0.30 -13.70 -9.69
C GLN A 136 -0.66 -12.54 -9.39
N PHE A 137 -1.40 -12.64 -8.29
CA PHE A 137 -2.21 -11.54 -7.79
C PHE A 137 -2.29 -11.58 -6.27
N GLN A 138 -2.46 -10.42 -5.66
CA GLN A 138 -2.67 -10.29 -4.22
C GLN A 138 -3.54 -9.07 -3.90
N PRO A 139 -4.41 -9.14 -2.89
CA PRO A 139 -5.15 -7.98 -2.41
C PRO A 139 -4.19 -6.87 -1.98
N LEU A 140 -4.51 -5.62 -2.31
CA LEU A 140 -3.75 -4.46 -1.81
C LEU A 140 -4.26 -3.94 -0.47
N ASN A 141 -5.38 -4.49 0.03
CA ASN A 141 -6.14 -3.94 1.16
C ASN A 141 -6.43 -2.44 0.96
N MET A 142 -6.83 -2.10 -0.26
CA MET A 142 -7.22 -0.75 -0.67
C MET A 142 -8.45 -0.85 -1.56
N THR A 143 -9.17 0.25 -1.70
CA THR A 143 -10.25 0.41 -2.67
C THR A 143 -9.97 1.58 -3.60
N ASN A 144 -10.50 1.52 -4.82
CA ASN A 144 -10.54 2.69 -5.69
C ASN A 144 -11.58 3.72 -5.14
N PRO A 145 -11.68 4.93 -5.72
CA PRO A 145 -12.66 5.93 -5.28
C PRO A 145 -14.12 5.46 -5.28
N ALA A 146 -14.47 4.47 -6.12
CA ALA A 146 -15.79 3.87 -6.19
C ALA A 146 -16.02 2.74 -5.15
N GLY A 147 -15.05 2.48 -4.25
CA GLY A 147 -15.13 1.44 -3.24
C GLY A 147 -14.83 0.02 -3.75
N VAL A 148 -14.36 -0.13 -4.98
CA VAL A 148 -14.02 -1.44 -5.57
C VAL A 148 -12.66 -1.89 -5.04
N PRO A 149 -12.52 -3.13 -4.52
CA PRO A 149 -11.25 -3.66 -4.03
C PRO A 149 -10.14 -3.60 -5.08
N MET A 150 -8.96 -3.16 -4.65
CA MET A 150 -7.76 -3.10 -5.48
C MET A 150 -6.88 -4.34 -5.26
N PHE A 151 -6.38 -4.88 -6.36
CA PHE A 151 -5.43 -6.00 -6.37
C PHE A 151 -4.19 -5.60 -7.14
N ALA A 152 -3.02 -6.02 -6.63
CA ALA A 152 -1.78 -5.99 -7.39
C ALA A 152 -1.71 -7.26 -8.23
N PHE A 153 -1.37 -7.10 -9.50
CA PHE A 153 -1.18 -8.19 -10.43
C PHE A 153 0.25 -8.16 -10.98
N ALA A 154 0.89 -9.32 -11.03
CA ALA A 154 1.96 -9.57 -11.98
C ALA A 154 1.31 -10.13 -13.25
N LEU A 155 1.45 -9.42 -14.36
CA LEU A 155 0.81 -9.76 -15.63
C LEU A 155 1.85 -10.00 -16.71
N THR A 156 1.58 -10.96 -17.60
CA THR A 156 2.16 -10.96 -18.94
C THR A 156 1.17 -10.28 -19.88
N VAL A 157 1.57 -9.17 -20.49
CA VAL A 157 0.77 -8.41 -21.45
C VAL A 157 1.09 -8.90 -22.86
N MET A 158 0.06 -9.14 -23.67
CA MET A 158 0.13 -9.54 -25.07
C MET A 158 -0.58 -8.48 -25.92
N PRO A 159 0.15 -7.46 -26.42
CA PRO A 159 -0.40 -6.45 -27.32
C PRO A 159 -0.79 -7.07 -28.67
N ALA A 160 -1.77 -6.48 -29.36
CA ALA A 160 -2.21 -6.96 -30.68
C ALA A 160 -1.13 -6.89 -31.78
N GLY A 161 -0.09 -6.07 -31.60
CA GLY A 161 0.95 -5.82 -32.62
C GLY A 161 2.37 -5.66 -32.06
N GLY A 162 2.70 -6.36 -30.97
CA GLY A 162 4.00 -6.24 -30.31
C GLY A 162 4.43 -7.50 -29.58
N GLN A 163 5.65 -7.50 -29.06
CA GLN A 163 6.16 -8.61 -28.25
C GLN A 163 5.50 -8.60 -26.86
N PRO A 164 5.25 -9.79 -26.27
CA PRO A 164 4.79 -9.87 -24.89
C PRO A 164 5.81 -9.29 -23.91
N TYR A 165 5.31 -8.70 -22.82
CA TYR A 165 6.15 -8.17 -21.75
C TYR A 165 5.49 -8.36 -20.38
N MET A 166 6.27 -8.27 -19.31
CA MET A 166 5.79 -8.45 -17.94
C MET A 166 5.71 -7.12 -17.21
N ILE A 167 4.64 -6.93 -16.44
CA ILE A 167 4.44 -5.74 -15.60
C ILE A 167 3.87 -6.10 -14.24
N GLN A 168 3.98 -5.16 -13.30
CA GLN A 168 3.19 -5.13 -12.08
C GLN A 168 2.24 -3.95 -12.13
N VAL A 169 0.95 -4.18 -11.83
CA VAL A 169 -0.06 -3.13 -11.90
C VAL A 169 -1.17 -3.34 -10.86
N GLY A 170 -1.70 -2.23 -10.33
CA GLY A 170 -2.89 -2.23 -9.49
C GLY A 170 -4.16 -2.12 -10.33
N ASN A 171 -5.10 -3.04 -10.18
CA ASN A 171 -6.39 -3.01 -10.86
C ASN A 171 -7.56 -3.14 -9.87
N PRO A 172 -8.67 -2.41 -10.07
CA PRO A 172 -9.89 -2.67 -9.32
C PRO A 172 -10.50 -3.99 -9.79
N VAL A 173 -10.96 -4.82 -8.84
CA VAL A 173 -11.61 -6.09 -9.10
C VAL A 173 -13.03 -6.05 -8.52
N PRO A 174 -14.07 -5.94 -9.36
CA PRO A 174 -15.44 -6.04 -8.89
C PRO A 174 -15.75 -7.46 -8.41
N ASN A 175 -16.71 -7.61 -7.51
CA ASN A 175 -17.00 -8.90 -6.86
C ASN A 175 -17.37 -9.99 -7.89
N GLU A 176 -18.06 -9.62 -8.96
CA GLU A 176 -18.48 -10.52 -10.03
C GLU A 176 -17.29 -11.04 -10.85
N ALA A 177 -16.13 -10.36 -10.78
CA ALA A 177 -14.92 -10.76 -11.48
C ALA A 177 -14.04 -11.77 -10.70
N MET A 178 -14.31 -11.98 -9.41
CA MET A 178 -13.54 -12.87 -8.54
C MET A 178 -13.34 -14.29 -9.12
N PRO A 179 -14.31 -14.93 -9.79
CA PRO A 179 -14.12 -16.24 -10.41
C PRO A 179 -13.04 -16.29 -11.51
N PHE A 180 -12.66 -15.15 -12.08
CA PHE A 180 -11.64 -15.07 -13.14
C PHE A 180 -10.21 -14.94 -12.59
N LEU A 181 -10.05 -14.74 -11.27
CA LEU A 181 -8.76 -14.50 -10.63
C LEU A 181 -8.06 -15.83 -10.30
N PHE A 182 -7.34 -16.38 -11.26
CA PHE A 182 -6.42 -17.50 -11.05
C PHE A 182 -5.16 -17.36 -11.94
N PRO A 183 -3.99 -17.82 -11.49
CA PRO A 183 -2.79 -17.85 -12.33
C PRO A 183 -3.03 -18.63 -13.63
N GLY A 184 -2.54 -18.10 -14.75
CA GLY A 184 -2.77 -18.63 -16.09
C GLY A 184 -4.05 -18.13 -16.76
N SER A 185 -4.95 -17.45 -16.04
CA SER A 185 -6.16 -16.86 -16.63
C SER A 185 -5.79 -15.84 -17.71
N GLN A 186 -6.35 -16.03 -18.91
CA GLN A 186 -6.14 -15.14 -20.04
C GLN A 186 -7.35 -14.21 -20.22
N LEU A 187 -7.15 -12.91 -20.02
CA LEU A 187 -8.24 -11.95 -19.93
C LEU A 187 -8.12 -10.83 -20.97
N PRO A 188 -9.25 -10.29 -21.46
CA PRO A 188 -9.25 -9.05 -22.21
C PRO A 188 -8.78 -7.89 -21.32
N ALA A 189 -7.98 -7.00 -21.91
CA ALA A 189 -7.44 -5.85 -21.23
C ALA A 189 -7.24 -4.68 -22.21
N LYS A 190 -6.91 -3.54 -21.65
CA LYS A 190 -6.60 -2.29 -22.34
C LYS A 190 -5.28 -1.76 -21.85
N VAL A 191 -4.43 -1.29 -22.76
CA VAL A 191 -3.17 -0.58 -22.44
C VAL A 191 -3.28 0.88 -22.83
N ALA A 192 -2.81 1.77 -21.97
CA ALA A 192 -2.73 3.20 -22.25
C ALA A 192 -1.80 3.45 -23.45
N ALA A 193 -2.24 4.28 -24.40
CA ALA A 193 -1.52 4.48 -25.67
C ALA A 193 -0.08 5.02 -25.48
N ASN A 194 0.11 5.86 -24.46
CA ASN A 194 1.39 6.52 -24.19
C ASN A 194 2.13 5.94 -22.97
N GLU A 195 1.60 4.88 -22.37
CA GLU A 195 2.16 4.29 -21.17
C GLU A 195 1.99 2.76 -21.15
N PRO A 196 3.01 2.01 -21.57
CA PRO A 196 2.96 0.55 -21.63
C PRO A 196 2.64 -0.14 -20.29
N ASN A 197 2.92 0.51 -19.16
CA ASN A 197 2.62 -0.03 -17.83
C ASN A 197 1.20 0.31 -17.35
N GLY A 198 0.50 1.22 -18.03
CA GLY A 198 -0.89 1.59 -17.75
C GLY A 198 -1.84 0.54 -18.32
N VAL A 199 -1.91 -0.64 -17.70
CA VAL A 199 -2.75 -1.74 -18.18
C VAL A 199 -3.91 -1.99 -17.23
N VAL A 200 -5.12 -2.06 -17.81
CA VAL A 200 -6.36 -2.33 -17.08
C VAL A 200 -7.08 -3.55 -17.63
N ILE A 201 -7.45 -4.47 -16.74
CA ILE A 201 -8.23 -5.67 -17.10
C ILE A 201 -9.68 -5.26 -17.38
N ASP A 202 -10.23 -5.68 -18.52
CA ASP A 202 -11.60 -5.42 -18.91
C ASP A 202 -12.52 -6.53 -18.41
N TRP A 203 -12.94 -6.42 -17.15
CA TRP A 203 -13.82 -7.40 -16.51
C TRP A 203 -15.18 -7.54 -17.19
N ALA A 204 -15.70 -6.45 -17.78
CA ALA A 204 -16.97 -6.48 -18.50
C ALA A 204 -16.87 -7.24 -19.82
N ALA A 205 -15.74 -7.15 -20.52
CA ALA A 205 -15.46 -8.00 -21.66
C ALA A 205 -15.19 -9.47 -21.25
N ALA A 206 -14.52 -9.70 -20.12
CA ALA A 206 -14.27 -11.05 -19.61
C ALA A 206 -15.58 -11.80 -19.31
N ALA A 207 -16.54 -11.13 -18.64
CA ALA A 207 -17.84 -11.72 -18.32
C ALA A 207 -18.71 -12.01 -19.56
N ARG A 208 -18.59 -11.23 -20.64
CA ARG A 208 -19.31 -11.46 -21.91
C ARG A 208 -18.71 -12.56 -22.77
N GLY A 209 -17.49 -13.00 -22.48
CA GLY A 209 -16.79 -14.05 -23.22
C GLY A 209 -17.11 -15.47 -22.74
N GLN A 210 -18.01 -15.62 -21.76
CA GLN A 210 -18.57 -16.89 -21.32
C GLN A 210 -19.72 -17.36 -22.23
#